data_AF-A0A151MG53-F1
#
_entry.id   AF-A0A151MG53-F1
#
_cell.length_a   1.000
_cell.length_b   1.000
_cell.length_c   1.000
_cell.angle_alpha   90.00
_cell.angle_beta   90.00
_cell.angle_gamma   90.00
#
_symmetry.space_group_name_H-M   'P 1'
#
loop_
_entity.id
_entity.type
_entity.pdbx_description
1 polymer ?
#
loop_
_entity_poly.entity_id
_entity_poly.type
_entity_poly.pdbx_seq_one_letter_code
_entity_poly.pdbx_strand_id
1 'polypeptide(L)'
;MWGVLSPGLCPQGGGELLEDLENSSSARAIAECFLQRSDEFEIYTLYCMNYPTAVAVLRECMAQDELAAFFRQRQAARGHGLPLEADLLKPVQRILKYHLLLQELAKQCGRDGAGAAEVEAASATMTAVAWCINDTKRRQEQAARLQISPDPGDPCNPNFCDPPVTPLTAQVPPDPDPCVP
;
A
#
# COMPACT_ATOMS: atom_id res chain seq x y z
N MET A 1 -0.27 -22.45 17.59
CA MET A 1 0.11 -21.39 16.62
C MET A 1 -0.75 -20.12 16.73
N TRP A 2 -1.56 -19.97 17.79
CA TRP A 2 -2.24 -18.73 18.23
C TRP A 2 -1.74 -18.26 19.61
N GLY A 3 -0.53 -18.67 20.00
CA GLY A 3 -0.03 -18.59 21.38
C GLY A 3 1.03 -17.52 21.64
N VAL A 4 1.03 -16.39 20.92
CA VAL A 4 1.92 -15.26 21.22
C VAL A 4 1.20 -13.94 20.97
N LEU A 5 0.08 -13.73 21.67
CA LEU A 5 -0.48 -12.40 21.87
C LEU A 5 -0.29 -12.06 23.35
N SER A 6 0.85 -11.44 23.65
CA SER A 6 1.02 -10.75 24.93
C SER A 6 -0.11 -9.71 25.08
N PRO A 7 -0.87 -9.74 26.19
CA PRO A 7 -1.89 -8.76 26.45
C PRO A 7 -1.21 -7.47 26.89
N GLY A 8 -1.25 -6.42 26.07
CA GLY A 8 -0.68 -5.15 26.54
C GLY A 8 -0.53 -4.00 25.57
N LEU A 9 -0.93 -4.10 24.29
CA LEU A 9 -0.76 -2.97 23.38
C LEU A 9 -1.75 -2.96 22.22
N CYS A 10 -2.97 -2.50 22.53
CA CYS A 10 -3.70 -1.48 21.78
C CYS A 10 -5.10 -1.36 22.39
N PRO A 11 -5.48 -0.21 22.98
CA PRO A 11 -6.86 0.05 23.28
C PRO A 11 -7.57 0.39 21.97
N GLN A 12 -8.64 -0.37 21.69
CA GLN A 12 -9.74 -0.09 20.76
C GLN A 12 -9.50 -0.46 19.29
N GLY A 13 -10.32 -1.40 18.80
CA GLY A 13 -10.45 -1.78 17.38
C GLY A 13 -10.18 -3.26 17.07
N GLY A 14 -9.09 -3.84 17.58
CA GLY A 14 -8.70 -5.22 17.24
C GLY A 14 -9.25 -6.31 18.16
N GLY A 15 -9.70 -5.96 19.36
CA GLY A 15 -10.15 -6.90 20.40
C GLY A 15 -11.59 -7.39 20.18
N GLU A 16 -12.49 -6.51 19.74
CA GLU A 16 -13.92 -6.81 19.61
C GLU A 16 -14.20 -7.85 18.51
N LEU A 17 -13.48 -7.81 17.39
CA LEU A 17 -13.59 -8.86 16.35
C LEU A 17 -13.10 -10.22 16.85
N LEU A 18 -12.04 -10.27 17.65
CA LEU A 18 -11.55 -11.54 18.16
C LEU A 18 -12.52 -12.13 19.19
N GLU A 19 -13.04 -11.29 20.09
CA GLU A 19 -14.04 -11.68 21.09
C GLU A 19 -15.33 -12.19 20.44
N ASP A 20 -15.84 -11.51 19.41
CA ASP A 20 -17.04 -11.96 18.70
C ASP A 20 -16.82 -13.25 17.90
N LEU A 21 -15.61 -13.44 17.35
CA LEU A 21 -15.24 -14.69 16.67
C LEU A 21 -15.08 -15.85 17.65
N GLU A 22 -14.55 -15.60 18.85
CA GLU A 22 -14.43 -16.60 19.92
C GLU A 22 -15.79 -16.97 20.52
N ASN A 23 -16.73 -16.03 20.56
CA ASN A 23 -18.10 -16.24 21.02
C ASN A 23 -19.03 -16.83 19.92
N SER A 24 -18.57 -16.90 18.67
CA SER A 24 -19.34 -17.44 17.55
C SER A 24 -19.28 -18.97 17.50
N SER A 25 -20.45 -19.62 17.59
CA SER A 25 -20.57 -21.09 17.60
C SER A 25 -20.94 -21.70 16.23
N SER A 26 -21.11 -20.89 15.19
CA SER A 26 -21.50 -21.37 13.85
C SER A 26 -20.81 -20.60 12.73
N ALA A 27 -20.64 -21.25 11.58
CA ALA A 27 -20.05 -20.64 10.39
C ALA A 27 -20.81 -19.40 9.90
N ARG A 28 -22.15 -19.41 10.03
CA ARG A 28 -23.01 -18.26 9.71
C ARG A 28 -22.69 -17.07 10.62
N ALA A 29 -22.60 -17.29 11.93
CA ALA A 29 -22.29 -16.23 12.89
C ALA A 29 -20.90 -15.61 12.61
N ILE A 30 -19.90 -16.46 12.32
CA ILE A 30 -18.56 -16.00 11.91
C ILE A 30 -18.67 -15.10 10.67
N ALA A 31 -19.38 -15.54 9.63
CA ALA A 31 -19.55 -14.76 8.40
C ALA A 31 -20.28 -13.43 8.62
N GLU A 32 -21.32 -13.42 9.45
CA GLU A 32 -22.06 -12.21 9.83
C GLU A 32 -21.17 -11.20 10.56
N CYS A 33 -20.27 -11.65 11.44
CA CYS A 33 -19.29 -10.77 12.09
C CYS A 33 -18.38 -10.08 11.06
N PHE A 34 -17.94 -10.77 10.02
CA PHE A 34 -17.12 -10.17 8.96
C PHE A 34 -17.92 -9.18 8.10
N LEU A 35 -19.19 -9.49 7.81
CA LEU A 35 -20.07 -8.61 7.02
C LEU A 35 -20.44 -7.34 7.78
N GLN A 36 -20.78 -7.44 9.06
CA GLN A 36 -21.16 -6.29 9.88
C GLN A 36 -20.00 -5.30 10.10
N ARG A 37 -18.76 -5.79 10.03
CA ARG A 37 -17.55 -5.00 10.22
C ARG A 37 -16.76 -4.79 8.93
N SER A 38 -17.38 -4.97 7.76
CA SER A 38 -16.69 -4.82 6.46
C SER A 38 -15.93 -3.50 6.34
N ASP A 39 -16.53 -2.43 6.85
CA ASP A 39 -16.04 -1.06 6.72
C ASP A 39 -14.84 -0.80 7.65
N GLU A 40 -14.74 -1.53 8.76
CA GLU A 40 -13.58 -1.46 9.66
C GLU A 40 -12.30 -2.00 8.99
N PHE A 41 -12.43 -2.80 7.93
CA PHE A 41 -11.28 -3.31 7.19
C PHE A 41 -10.68 -2.28 6.22
N GLU A 42 -11.33 -1.13 5.97
CA GLU A 42 -10.78 -0.09 5.08
C GLU A 42 -9.43 0.45 5.57
N ILE A 43 -9.20 0.46 6.88
CA ILE A 43 -7.93 0.90 7.47
C ILE A 43 -6.73 0.05 7.01
N TYR A 44 -6.96 -1.21 6.63
CA TYR A 44 -5.91 -2.05 6.07
C TYR A 44 -5.46 -1.59 4.68
N THR A 45 -6.34 -0.95 3.91
CA THR A 45 -5.98 -0.34 2.62
C THR A 45 -4.98 0.78 2.83
N LEU A 46 -5.28 1.71 3.73
CA LEU A 46 -4.37 2.80 4.09
C LEU A 46 -3.04 2.27 4.66
N TYR A 47 -3.09 1.26 5.52
CA TYR A 47 -1.88 0.66 6.07
C TYR A 47 -1.01 0.02 4.98
N CYS A 48 -1.60 -0.74 4.06
CA CYS A 48 -0.86 -1.39 2.97
C CYS A 48 -0.24 -0.38 1.99
N MET A 49 -0.92 0.75 1.74
CA MET A 49 -0.38 1.84 0.92
C MET A 49 0.82 2.52 1.58
N ASN A 50 0.79 2.70 2.91
CA ASN A 50 1.86 3.36 3.66
C ASN A 50 3.00 2.40 4.06
N TYR A 51 2.77 1.08 4.01
CA TYR A 51 3.74 0.07 4.43
C TYR A 51 5.13 0.22 3.74
N PRO A 52 5.24 0.43 2.41
CA PRO A 52 6.55 0.63 1.77
C PRO A 52 7.31 1.83 2.34
N THR A 53 6.63 2.95 2.57
CA THR A 53 7.20 4.16 3.17
C THR A 53 7.62 3.91 4.61
N ALA A 54 6.77 3.25 5.40
CA ALA A 54 7.07 2.90 6.78
C ALA A 54 8.31 2.00 6.90
N VAL A 55 8.47 1.03 6.00
CA VAL A 55 9.66 0.17 5.94
C VAL A 55 10.90 0.95 5.53
N ALA A 56 10.79 1.89 4.57
CA ALA A 56 11.91 2.74 4.17
C ALA A 56 12.42 3.60 5.33
N VAL A 57 11.51 4.31 6.02
CA VAL A 57 11.84 5.11 7.21
C VAL A 57 12.42 4.24 8.32
N LEU A 58 11.84 3.05 8.56
CA LEU A 58 12.39 2.12 9.55
C LEU A 58 13.83 1.74 9.21
N ARG A 59 14.14 1.44 7.94
CA ARG A 59 15.51 1.11 7.53
C ARG A 59 16.48 2.27 7.73
N GLU A 60 16.07 3.49 7.45
CA GLU A 60 16.87 4.70 7.72
C GLU A 60 17.12 4.88 9.23
N CYS A 61 16.10 4.69 10.06
CA CYS A 61 16.26 4.72 11.52
C CYS A 61 17.17 3.60 12.02
N MET A 62 17.07 2.40 11.46
CA MET A 62 17.91 1.25 11.83
C MET A 62 19.36 1.40 11.36
N ALA A 63 19.64 2.30 10.41
CA ALA A 63 21.00 2.66 10.01
C ALA A 63 21.70 3.62 11.00
N GLN A 64 20.96 4.22 11.93
CA GLN A 64 21.51 5.06 13.00
C GLN A 64 21.65 4.24 14.28
N ASP A 65 22.86 4.10 14.80
CA ASP A 65 23.16 3.22 15.94
C ASP A 65 22.35 3.54 17.20
N GLU A 66 22.13 4.83 17.50
CA GLU A 66 21.33 5.27 18.66
C GLU A 66 19.87 4.84 18.55
N LEU A 67 19.25 5.05 17.39
CA LEU A 67 17.86 4.66 17.14
C LEU A 67 17.73 3.13 17.08
N ALA A 68 18.66 2.44 16.42
CA ALA A 68 18.68 0.98 16.37
C ALA A 68 18.81 0.34 17.77
N ALA A 69 19.62 0.93 18.65
CA ALA A 69 19.70 0.51 20.05
C ALA A 69 18.38 0.73 20.80
N PHE A 70 17.75 1.90 20.62
CA PHE A 70 16.44 2.21 21.20
C PHE A 70 15.35 1.22 20.76
N PHE A 71 15.25 0.92 19.46
CA PHE A 71 14.26 -0.03 18.95
C PHE A 71 14.50 -1.43 19.49
N ARG A 72 15.74 -1.92 19.51
CA ARG A 72 16.07 -3.24 20.08
C ARG A 72 15.70 -3.34 21.56
N GLN A 73 16.00 -2.31 22.35
CA GLN A 73 15.63 -2.27 23.77
C GLN A 73 14.11 -2.32 23.96
N ARG A 74 13.36 -1.57 23.14
CA ARG A 74 11.89 -1.55 23.18
C ARG A 74 11.27 -2.88 22.74
N GLN A 75 11.84 -3.54 21.72
CA GLN A 75 11.40 -4.87 21.30
C GLN A 75 11.64 -5.93 22.37
N ALA A 76 12.83 -5.92 23.00
CA ALA A 76 13.17 -6.82 24.09
C ALA A 76 12.24 -6.63 25.30
N ALA A 77 11.97 -5.37 25.69
CA ALA A 77 11.06 -5.05 26.79
C ALA A 77 9.61 -5.53 26.55
N ARG A 78 9.19 -5.63 25.29
CA ARG A 78 7.86 -6.14 24.91
C ARG A 78 7.85 -7.64 24.61
N GLY A 79 8.99 -8.34 24.70
CA GLY A 79 9.09 -9.77 24.43
C GLY A 79 8.93 -10.15 22.95
N HIS A 80 9.15 -9.21 22.02
CA HIS A 80 9.10 -9.52 20.59
C HIS A 80 10.38 -10.23 20.17
N GLY A 81 10.24 -11.48 19.70
CA GLY A 81 11.36 -12.28 19.19
C GLY A 81 11.73 -12.00 17.74
N LEU A 82 10.94 -11.21 17.00
CA LEU A 82 11.14 -10.93 15.58
C LEU A 82 11.59 -9.47 15.35
N PRO A 83 12.31 -9.20 14.25
CA PRO A 83 12.64 -7.83 13.84
C PRO A 83 11.37 -6.98 13.63
N LEU A 84 11.46 -5.67 13.89
CA LEU A 84 10.30 -4.77 13.84
C LEU A 84 9.65 -4.75 12.44
N GLU A 85 10.46 -4.88 11.39
CA GLU A 85 9.98 -5.00 10.01
C GLU A 85 9.06 -6.22 9.80
N ALA A 86 9.38 -7.36 10.43
CA ALA A 86 8.55 -8.56 10.35
C ALA A 86 7.22 -8.39 11.12
N ASP A 87 7.22 -7.63 12.21
CA ASP A 87 6.00 -7.29 12.95
C ASP A 87 5.10 -6.33 12.16
N LEU A 88 5.68 -5.36 11.44
CA LEU A 88 4.94 -4.44 10.56
C LEU A 88 4.28 -5.16 9.38
N LEU A 89 4.78 -6.33 8.98
CA LEU A 89 4.23 -7.13 7.89
C LEU A 89 2.99 -7.94 8.33
N LYS A 90 2.79 -8.17 9.63
CA LYS A 90 1.69 -9.01 10.15
C LYS A 90 0.29 -8.51 9.74
N PRO A 91 -0.05 -7.20 9.79
CA PRO A 91 -1.35 -6.71 9.32
C PRO A 91 -1.58 -6.94 7.82
N VAL A 92 -0.54 -6.78 6.99
CA VAL A 92 -0.59 -7.04 5.55
C VAL A 92 -0.82 -8.53 5.27
N GLN A 93 -0.16 -9.42 6.02
CA GLN A 93 -0.39 -10.86 5.90
C GLN A 93 -1.76 -11.27 6.42
N ARG A 94 -2.28 -10.60 7.45
CA ARG A 94 -3.56 -10.91 8.08
C ARG A 94 -4.73 -10.63 7.15
N ILE A 95 -4.74 -9.47 6.48
CA ILE A 95 -5.84 -9.09 5.59
C ILE A 95 -5.96 -10.05 4.39
N LEU A 96 -4.83 -10.56 3.88
CA LEU A 96 -4.78 -11.54 2.79
C LEU A 96 -5.14 -12.97 3.20
N LYS A 97 -5.26 -13.26 4.49
CA LYS A 97 -5.65 -14.60 4.98
C LYS A 97 -7.14 -14.74 5.18
N TYR A 98 -7.87 -13.66 5.47
CA TYR A 98 -9.29 -13.73 5.80
C TYR A 98 -10.14 -14.31 4.68
N HIS A 99 -9.90 -13.90 3.42
CA HIS A 99 -10.64 -14.47 2.31
C HIS A 99 -10.37 -15.98 2.13
N LEU A 100 -9.14 -16.46 2.36
CA LEU A 100 -8.78 -17.88 2.28
C LEU A 100 -9.48 -18.71 3.36
N LEU A 101 -9.49 -18.19 4.59
CA LEU A 101 -10.15 -18.85 5.72
C LEU A 101 -11.67 -18.93 5.51
N LEU A 102 -12.30 -17.85 5.01
CA LEU A 102 -13.72 -17.82 4.69
C LEU A 102 -14.08 -18.74 3.51
N GLN A 103 -13.21 -18.85 2.50
CA GLN A 103 -13.39 -19.83 1.41
C GLN A 103 -13.34 -21.26 1.93
N GLU A 104 -12.44 -21.57 2.87
CA GLU A 104 -12.36 -22.90 3.45
C GLU A 104 -13.57 -23.20 4.33
N LEU A 105 -14.06 -22.20 5.08
CA LEU A 105 -15.31 -22.30 5.82
C LEU A 105 -16.51 -22.59 4.89
N ALA A 106 -16.58 -21.92 3.74
CA ALA A 106 -17.64 -22.13 2.75
C ALA A 106 -17.66 -23.59 2.24
N LYS A 107 -16.48 -24.17 1.96
CA LYS A 107 -16.38 -25.57 1.52
C LYS A 107 -16.88 -26.55 2.58
N GLN A 108 -16.66 -26.27 3.85
CA GLN A 108 -17.08 -27.13 4.97
C GLN A 108 -18.59 -27.06 5.23
N CYS A 109 -19.24 -25.92 4.96
CA CYS A 109 -20.70 -25.78 5.09
C CYS A 109 -21.48 -26.55 4.02
N GLY A 110 -20.90 -26.79 2.83
CA GLY A 110 -21.60 -27.37 1.68
C GLY A 110 -22.60 -26.37 1.05
N ARG A 111 -22.92 -26.55 -0.25
CA ARG A 111 -23.75 -25.59 -1.02
C ARG A 111 -25.18 -25.41 -0.49
N ASP A 112 -25.70 -26.39 0.26
CA ASP A 112 -27.05 -26.36 0.84
C ASP A 112 -27.06 -26.23 2.37
N GLY A 113 -25.90 -25.95 2.98
CA GLY A 113 -25.78 -25.75 4.42
C GLY A 113 -26.38 -24.42 4.86
N ALA A 114 -27.06 -24.41 6.02
CA ALA A 114 -27.53 -23.18 6.65
C ALA A 114 -26.32 -22.25 6.93
N GLY A 115 -26.30 -21.07 6.31
CA GLY A 115 -25.18 -20.12 6.41
C GLY A 115 -24.25 -20.06 5.19
N ALA A 116 -24.45 -20.91 4.17
CA ALA A 116 -23.56 -20.95 3.01
C ALA A 116 -23.54 -19.62 2.24
N ALA A 117 -24.70 -18.97 2.08
CA ALA A 117 -24.82 -17.69 1.38
C ALA A 117 -24.08 -16.57 2.13
N GLU A 118 -24.19 -16.53 3.46
CA GLU A 118 -23.52 -15.56 4.32
C GLU A 118 -22.00 -15.73 4.27
N VAL A 119 -21.52 -16.98 4.31
CA VAL A 119 -20.08 -17.27 4.22
C VAL A 119 -19.53 -16.93 2.84
N GLU A 120 -20.28 -17.20 1.76
CA GLU A 120 -19.90 -16.77 0.41
C GLU A 120 -19.85 -15.24 0.28
N ALA A 121 -20.84 -14.54 0.83
CA ALA A 121 -20.87 -13.07 0.84
C ALA A 121 -19.69 -12.47 1.63
N ALA A 122 -19.37 -13.03 2.80
CA ALA A 122 -18.23 -12.60 3.60
C ALA A 122 -16.90 -12.84 2.85
N SER A 123 -16.77 -14.00 2.21
CA SER A 123 -15.60 -14.34 1.39
C SER A 123 -15.43 -13.36 0.21
N ALA A 124 -16.51 -13.05 -0.51
CA ALA A 124 -16.50 -12.10 -1.61
C ALA A 124 -16.11 -10.69 -1.14
N THR A 125 -16.65 -10.25 0.01
CA THR A 125 -16.33 -8.95 0.63
C THR A 125 -14.84 -8.84 0.97
N MET A 126 -14.28 -9.85 1.65
CA MET A 126 -12.85 -9.83 2.00
C MET A 126 -11.94 -9.96 0.76
N THR A 127 -12.41 -10.64 -0.29
CA THR A 127 -11.71 -10.67 -1.58
C THR A 127 -11.73 -9.29 -2.26
N ALA A 128 -12.83 -8.55 -2.16
CA ALA A 128 -12.92 -7.17 -2.66
C ALA A 128 -11.96 -6.24 -1.93
N VAL A 129 -11.79 -6.39 -0.60
CA VAL A 129 -10.79 -5.63 0.18
C VAL A 129 -9.37 -5.94 -0.31
N ALA A 130 -9.03 -7.23 -0.49
CA ALA A 130 -7.73 -7.62 -1.02
C ALA A 130 -7.49 -7.08 -2.45
N TRP A 131 -8.54 -7.07 -3.28
CA TRP A 131 -8.47 -6.50 -4.63
C TRP A 131 -8.29 -4.98 -4.60
N CYS A 132 -9.00 -4.27 -3.73
CA CYS A 132 -8.89 -2.81 -3.55
C CYS A 132 -7.48 -2.40 -3.15
N ILE A 133 -6.87 -3.14 -2.21
CA ILE A 133 -5.47 -2.96 -1.81
C ILE A 133 -4.54 -3.08 -3.03
N ASN A 134 -4.75 -4.10 -3.87
CA ASN A 134 -3.92 -4.35 -5.04
C ASN A 134 -4.15 -3.34 -6.18
N ASP A 135 -5.41 -2.95 -6.46
CA ASP A 135 -5.76 -1.92 -7.44
C ASP A 135 -5.18 -0.56 -7.06
N THR A 136 -5.32 -0.18 -5.79
CA THR A 136 -4.81 1.08 -5.27
C THR A 136 -3.28 1.14 -5.38
N LYS A 137 -2.59 0.05 -5.06
CA LYS A 137 -1.13 -0.07 -5.25
C LYS A 137 -0.75 0.09 -6.72
N ARG A 138 -1.45 -0.58 -7.64
CA ARG A 138 -1.22 -0.48 -9.09
C ARG A 138 -1.38 0.95 -9.59
N ARG A 139 -2.44 1.65 -9.17
CA ARG A 139 -2.69 3.05 -9.55
C ARG A 139 -1.60 4.00 -9.04
N GLN A 140 -1.09 3.77 -7.83
CA GLN A 140 0.01 4.56 -7.27
C GLN A 140 1.32 4.37 -8.04
N GLU A 141 1.68 3.12 -8.36
CA GLU A 141 2.88 2.83 -9.17
C GLU A 141 2.77 3.47 -10.57
N GLN A 142 1.57 3.47 -11.17
CA GLN A 142 1.31 4.13 -12.44
C GLN A 142 1.37 5.66 -12.34
N ALA A 143 0.80 6.26 -11.30
CA ALA A 143 0.86 7.70 -11.04
C ALA A 143 2.30 8.17 -10.78
N ALA A 144 3.09 7.41 -10.03
CA ALA A 144 4.50 7.70 -9.79
C ALA A 144 5.31 7.70 -11.10
N ARG A 145 5.05 6.77 -12.03
CA ARG A 145 5.70 6.74 -13.34
C ARG A 145 5.36 7.95 -14.22
N LEU A 146 4.12 8.43 -14.14
CA LEU A 146 3.67 9.60 -14.90
C LEU A 146 4.16 10.93 -14.30
N GLN A 147 4.51 10.96 -13.01
CA GLN A 147 5.09 12.13 -12.34
C GLN A 147 6.61 12.23 -12.47
N ILE A 148 7.31 11.17 -12.93
CA ILE A 148 8.75 11.21 -13.25
C ILE A 148 8.98 11.74 -14.68
N SER A 149 8.34 12.86 -15.03
CA SER A 149 8.73 13.65 -16.20
C SER A 149 8.95 15.11 -15.81
N PRO A 150 10.19 15.49 -15.51
CA PRO A 150 10.69 16.80 -15.87
C PRO A 150 11.67 16.61 -17.03
N ASP A 151 11.25 16.93 -18.26
CA ASP A 151 12.24 17.30 -19.27
C ASP A 151 12.39 18.84 -19.20
N PRO A 152 13.53 19.38 -18.72
CA PRO A 152 13.79 20.82 -18.73
C PRO A 152 14.03 21.38 -20.16
N GLY A 153 13.70 20.65 -21.21
CA GLY A 153 13.92 21.02 -22.62
C GLY A 153 12.68 20.98 -23.50
N ASP A 154 11.45 20.96 -22.97
CA ASP A 154 10.23 20.87 -23.80
C ASP A 154 9.97 22.20 -24.56
N PRO A 155 10.14 22.26 -25.90
CA PRO A 155 10.10 23.50 -26.67
C PRO A 155 8.68 23.98 -27.02
N CYS A 156 7.64 23.36 -26.45
CA CYS A 156 6.23 23.66 -26.73
C CYS A 156 5.52 24.39 -25.57
N ASN A 157 6.15 25.42 -24.99
CA ASN A 157 5.47 26.35 -24.08
C ASN A 157 4.95 27.58 -24.88
N PRO A 158 3.63 27.76 -25.04
CA PRO A 158 3.07 28.88 -25.81
C PRO A 158 3.17 30.24 -25.10
N ASN A 159 3.73 30.30 -23.88
CA ASN A 159 3.87 31.54 -23.11
C ASN A 159 5.17 32.33 -23.39
N PHE A 160 6.09 31.82 -24.21
CA PHE A 160 7.23 32.60 -24.72
C PHE A 160 6.91 33.17 -26.10
N CYS A 161 5.82 33.92 -26.16
CA CYS A 161 5.56 34.84 -27.26
C CYS A 161 6.25 36.15 -26.91
N ASP A 162 7.56 36.26 -27.19
CA ASP A 162 8.22 37.56 -27.16
C ASP A 162 7.93 38.34 -28.47
N PRO A 163 7.79 39.67 -28.39
CA PRO A 163 7.23 40.53 -29.44
C PRO A 163 8.20 40.82 -30.61
N PRO A 164 7.74 41.43 -31.73
CA PRO A 164 8.46 41.43 -32.99
C PRO A 164 9.35 42.67 -33.19
N VAL A 165 10.66 42.51 -33.46
CA VAL A 165 11.56 43.54 -34.05
C VAL A 165 12.90 42.86 -34.40
N THR A 166 13.61 42.96 -35.53
CA THR A 166 13.58 43.68 -36.83
C THR A 166 14.69 43.01 -37.71
N PRO A 167 14.70 43.12 -39.05
CA PRO A 167 15.62 42.33 -39.89
C PRO A 167 16.95 43.04 -40.14
N LEU A 168 18.09 42.33 -40.13
CA LEU A 168 19.34 42.88 -40.68
C LEU A 168 20.26 41.81 -41.31
N THR A 169 20.36 41.93 -42.64
CA THR A 169 21.49 41.62 -43.54
C THR A 169 21.99 40.19 -43.74
N ALA A 170 21.82 39.78 -45.00
CA ALA A 170 22.52 38.71 -45.69
C ALA A 170 24.05 38.92 -45.70
N GLN A 171 24.80 37.83 -45.51
CA GLN A 171 26.20 37.75 -45.91
C GLN A 171 26.31 36.75 -47.08
N VAL A 172 26.68 37.29 -48.23
CA VAL A 172 27.10 36.56 -49.44
C VAL A 172 28.59 36.23 -49.29
N PRO A 173 29.05 35.01 -49.60
CA PRO A 173 30.46 34.62 -49.49
C PRO A 173 31.35 35.28 -50.58
N PRO A 174 32.68 35.33 -50.38
CA PRO A 174 33.60 36.17 -51.16
C PRO A 174 34.00 35.57 -52.52
N ASP A 175 34.11 36.42 -53.54
CA ASP A 175 34.74 36.14 -54.82
C ASP A 175 36.28 36.27 -54.75
N PRO A 176 37.06 35.49 -55.53
CA PRO A 176 38.52 35.53 -55.55
C PRO A 176 39.11 36.58 -56.51
N ASP A 177 40.13 37.31 -56.05
CA ASP A 177 41.14 38.06 -56.84
C ASP A 177 41.88 37.13 -57.84
N PRO A 178 42.58 37.60 -58.91
CA PRO A 178 43.26 38.91 -59.05
C PRO A 178 43.27 39.56 -60.46
N CYS A 179 43.78 40.79 -60.55
CA CYS A 179 44.78 41.30 -61.53
C CYS A 179 44.50 42.74 -61.99
N VAL A 180 45.40 43.67 -61.65
CA VAL A 180 45.87 44.81 -62.48
C VAL A 180 47.26 45.24 -61.94
N PRO A 181 48.22 45.76 -62.74
CA PRO A 181 48.25 45.97 -64.19
C PRO A 181 49.15 45.00 -64.98
#